data_AF-A0A7X2ZR68-F1
#
_entry.id   AF-A0A7X2ZR68-F1
#
_cell.length_a   1.000
_cell.length_b   1.000
_cell.length_c   1.000
_cell.angle_alpha   90.00
_cell.angle_beta   90.00
_cell.angle_gamma   90.00
#
_symmetry.space_group_name_H-M   'P 1'
#
loop_
_entity.id
_entity.type
_entity.pdbx_description
1 polymer ?
#
loop_
_entity_poly.entity_id
_entity_poly.type
_entity_poly.pdbx_seq_one_letter_code
_entity_poly.pdbx_strand_id
1 'polypeptide(L)'
;MKNSQKFVQKCTALILLLIITSCVEDKNTPCPDCPCEPVLNETYDNGIILPEKAHKLYANYENRRVDLIQKYEDAIDEREKDPKQQNQQKIQNSEKENNSEAGTERFKVARYVSYNYKDLKEYLAYIENEAKLSGEELTTMRFYFANYANEKKYKNGKPVQHPRQNTIMMSPTVNKDGTDHIFYTDDAEDGKRRIVLLDDNFNPRKGEKVNQMDSNTKNEASFLPGFFSSSNAPFFAARSTTKNEGSSHP
;
A
#
# COMPACT_ATOMS: atom_id res chain seq x y z
N MET A 1 82.93 19.03 12.26
CA MET A 1 82.44 17.67 11.93
C MET A 1 80.99 17.80 11.46
N LYS A 2 80.73 18.06 10.17
CA LYS A 2 80.56 17.04 9.11
C LYS A 2 79.60 15.90 9.50
N ASN A 3 78.40 16.20 10.02
CA ASN A 3 77.32 15.20 10.01
C ASN A 3 75.87 15.73 10.10
N SER A 4 75.61 17.04 10.29
CA SER A 4 74.23 17.53 10.41
C SER A 4 73.54 17.84 9.07
N GLN A 5 74.28 18.11 7.99
CA GLN A 5 73.68 18.39 6.67
C GLN A 5 73.14 17.14 5.95
N LYS A 6 73.66 15.94 6.25
CA LYS A 6 73.14 14.68 5.68
C LYS A 6 71.88 14.16 6.40
N PHE A 7 71.58 14.68 7.59
CA PHE A 7 70.42 14.25 8.38
C PHE A 7 69.16 15.03 7.97
N VAL A 8 69.27 16.35 7.75
CA VAL A 8 68.17 17.21 7.32
C VAL A 8 67.64 16.82 5.93
N GLN A 9 68.53 16.40 5.01
CA GLN A 9 68.15 15.99 3.65
C GLN A 9 67.53 14.58 3.58
N LYS A 10 67.75 13.73 4.60
CA LYS A 10 67.11 12.41 4.68
C LYS A 10 65.75 12.44 5.37
N CYS A 11 65.50 13.41 6.26
CA CYS A 11 64.20 13.56 6.92
C CYS A 11 63.15 14.26 6.03
N THR A 12 63.55 15.20 5.15
CA THR A 12 62.61 15.85 4.21
C THR A 12 62.15 14.92 3.09
N ALA A 13 62.97 13.96 2.66
CA ALA A 13 62.57 12.95 1.69
C ALA A 13 61.59 11.91 2.28
N LEU A 14 61.64 11.65 3.59
CA LEU A 14 60.75 10.70 4.26
C LEU A 14 59.36 11.30 4.54
N ILE A 15 59.28 12.61 4.80
CA ILE A 15 58.01 13.31 5.06
C ILE A 15 57.23 13.58 3.77
N LEU A 16 57.92 13.77 2.63
CA LEU A 16 57.25 13.91 1.33
C LEU A 16 56.67 12.58 0.80
N LEU A 17 57.19 11.44 1.26
CA LEU A 17 56.72 10.11 0.87
C LEU A 17 55.48 9.62 1.65
N LEU A 18 55.15 10.26 2.78
CA LEU A 18 54.00 9.89 3.63
C LEU A 18 52.71 10.64 3.29
N ILE A 19 52.73 11.58 2.34
CA ILE A 19 51.54 12.35 1.93
C ILE A 19 50.75 11.63 0.82
N ILE A 20 51.35 10.64 0.15
CA ILE A 20 50.73 9.85 -0.94
C ILE A 20 50.09 8.53 -0.48
N THR A 21 50.07 8.23 0.82
CA THR A 21 49.24 7.15 1.39
C THR A 21 47.91 7.65 1.94
N SER A 22 47.40 8.77 1.39
CA SER A 22 45.95 8.96 1.34
C SER A 22 45.44 8.01 0.26
N CYS A 23 45.25 6.75 0.61
CA CYS A 23 44.40 5.88 -0.17
C CYS A 23 43.06 6.59 -0.26
N VAL A 24 42.82 7.17 -1.43
CA VAL A 24 41.52 7.24 -2.07
C VAL A 24 40.84 5.91 -1.76
N GLU A 25 39.87 5.94 -0.85
CA GLU A 25 39.01 4.78 -0.65
C GLU A 25 38.24 4.64 -1.96
N ASP A 26 38.65 3.63 -2.73
CA ASP A 26 38.12 3.27 -4.03
C ASP A 26 36.59 3.23 -3.92
N LYS A 27 35.95 4.19 -4.58
CA LYS A 27 34.55 4.08 -4.95
C LYS A 27 34.47 3.01 -6.03
N ASN A 28 34.54 1.76 -5.62
CA ASN A 28 34.11 0.58 -6.37
C ASN A 28 34.32 -0.62 -5.44
N THR A 29 33.52 -0.72 -4.38
CA THR A 29 33.14 -2.05 -3.90
C THR A 29 32.35 -2.69 -5.06
N PRO A 30 32.88 -3.74 -5.71
CA PRO A 30 32.08 -4.46 -6.69
C PRO A 30 30.86 -4.97 -5.94
N CYS A 31 29.67 -4.71 -6.48
CA CYS A 31 28.46 -5.36 -5.98
C CYS A 31 28.75 -6.87 -5.91
N PRO A 32 28.35 -7.58 -4.83
CA PRO A 32 28.51 -9.02 -4.78
C PRO A 32 27.88 -9.63 -6.05
N ASP A 33 28.52 -10.66 -6.61
CA ASP A 33 28.12 -11.40 -7.82
C ASP A 33 26.73 -12.06 -7.66
N CYS A 34 25.70 -11.25 -7.49
CA CYS A 34 24.32 -11.61 -7.74
C CYS A 34 24.10 -11.42 -9.24
N PRO A 35 23.33 -12.28 -9.93
CA PRO A 35 22.86 -11.94 -11.27
C PRO A 35 22.05 -10.65 -11.16
N CYS A 36 22.66 -9.52 -11.48
CA CYS A 36 21.99 -8.23 -11.50
C CYS A 36 20.95 -8.30 -12.61
N GLU A 37 19.67 -8.33 -12.25
CA GLU A 37 18.63 -7.99 -13.22
C GLU A 37 18.92 -6.57 -13.71
N PRO A 38 18.87 -6.31 -15.03
CA PRO A 38 19.13 -4.99 -15.56
C PRO A 38 18.10 -4.01 -14.96
N VAL A 39 18.59 -2.99 -14.25
CA VAL A 39 17.73 -1.96 -13.69
C VAL A 39 17.20 -1.11 -14.85
N LEU A 40 15.89 -0.93 -14.93
CA LEU A 40 15.25 -0.15 -16.03
C LEU A 40 15.79 1.29 -16.10
N ASN A 41 16.17 1.86 -14.95
CA ASN A 41 16.81 3.16 -14.83
C ASN A 41 17.71 3.19 -13.57
N GLU A 42 19.02 3.08 -13.76
CA GLU A 42 20.02 3.10 -12.68
C GLU A 42 20.13 4.45 -11.97
N THR A 43 19.61 5.52 -12.56
CA THR A 43 19.64 6.88 -12.01
C THR A 43 18.27 7.36 -11.53
N TYR A 44 17.31 6.44 -11.33
CA TYR A 44 16.00 6.79 -10.82
C TYR A 44 16.09 7.41 -9.41
N ASP A 45 15.83 8.71 -9.30
CA ASP A 45 15.84 9.46 -8.04
C ASP A 45 14.52 10.23 -7.78
N ASN A 46 13.55 10.10 -8.69
CA ASN A 46 12.33 10.88 -8.65
C ASN A 46 11.49 10.54 -7.40
N GLY A 47 11.51 11.46 -6.43
CA GLY A 47 10.75 11.35 -5.19
C GLY A 47 11.36 10.44 -4.12
N ILE A 48 12.56 9.89 -4.33
CA ILE A 48 13.26 9.12 -3.30
C ILE A 48 13.75 10.07 -2.21
N ILE A 49 13.42 9.75 -0.95
CA ILE A 49 13.85 10.53 0.21
C ILE A 49 14.80 9.73 1.09
N LEU A 50 15.73 10.43 1.73
CA LEU A 50 16.64 9.83 2.70
C LEU A 50 15.90 9.42 3.99
N PRO A 51 16.42 8.41 4.72
CA PRO A 51 15.80 7.92 5.95
C PRO A 51 15.50 9.01 7.01
N GLU A 52 16.37 10.02 7.14
CA GLU A 52 16.14 11.13 8.07
C GLU A 52 14.86 11.91 7.74
N LYS A 53 14.65 12.23 6.45
CA LYS A 53 13.43 12.92 5.99
C LYS A 53 12.21 12.02 6.17
N ALA A 54 12.32 10.73 5.88
CA ALA A 54 11.24 9.76 6.09
C ALA A 54 10.84 9.67 7.58
N HIS A 55 11.82 9.59 8.48
CA HIS A 55 11.58 9.57 9.93
C HIS A 55 10.86 10.84 10.39
N LYS A 56 11.27 12.01 9.90
CA LYS A 56 10.59 13.28 10.22
C LYS A 56 9.12 13.29 9.80
N LEU A 57 8.79 12.74 8.63
CA LEU A 57 7.40 12.60 8.17
C LEU A 57 6.61 11.63 9.06
N TYR A 58 7.19 10.49 9.40
CA TYR A 58 6.60 9.49 10.28
C TYR A 58 6.29 10.04 11.68
N ALA A 59 7.27 10.72 12.30
CA ALA A 59 7.12 11.33 13.61
C ALA A 59 6.08 12.47 13.61
N ASN A 60 6.02 13.27 12.54
CA ASN A 60 5.00 14.31 12.40
C ASN A 60 3.58 13.73 12.36
N TYR A 61 3.37 12.60 11.69
CA TYR A 61 2.07 11.93 11.70
C TYR A 61 1.74 11.41 13.11
N GLU A 62 2.73 10.91 13.86
CA GLU A 62 2.56 10.45 15.25
C GLU A 62 2.03 11.57 16.13
N ASN A 63 2.78 12.66 16.17
CA ASN A 63 2.53 13.77 17.08
C ASN A 63 1.25 14.56 16.73
N ARG A 64 0.80 14.51 15.46
CA ARG A 64 -0.31 15.34 14.98
C ARG A 64 -1.61 14.60 14.68
N ARG A 65 -1.58 13.27 14.60
CA ARG A 65 -2.75 12.49 14.11
C ARG A 65 -3.07 11.28 14.96
N VAL A 66 -2.08 10.54 15.48
CA VAL A 66 -2.35 9.28 16.18
C VAL A 66 -3.26 9.50 17.39
N ASP A 67 -2.88 10.40 18.30
CA ASP A 67 -3.68 10.64 19.50
C ASP A 67 -5.07 11.20 19.19
N LEU A 68 -5.19 12.05 18.16
CA LEU A 68 -6.49 12.60 17.74
C LEU A 68 -7.43 11.52 17.20
N ILE A 69 -6.92 10.64 16.33
CA ILE A 69 -7.71 9.55 15.74
C ILE A 69 -8.07 8.55 16.84
N GLN A 70 -7.10 8.14 17.65
CA GLN A 70 -7.34 7.18 18.73
C GLN A 70 -8.41 7.68 19.71
N LYS A 71 -8.30 8.92 20.19
CA LYS A 71 -9.31 9.50 21.09
C LYS A 71 -10.69 9.58 20.46
N TYR A 72 -10.77 9.93 19.18
CA TYR A 72 -12.04 10.02 18.47
C TYR A 72 -12.70 8.63 18.33
N GLU A 73 -11.93 7.61 17.95
CA GLU A 73 -12.41 6.25 17.75
C GLU A 73 -12.74 5.55 19.08
N ASP A 74 -11.92 5.73 20.12
CA ASP A 74 -12.18 5.25 21.48
C ASP A 74 -13.52 5.82 22.00
N ALA A 75 -13.80 7.11 21.75
CA ALA A 75 -15.05 7.74 22.15
C ALA A 75 -16.28 7.19 21.40
N ILE A 76 -16.12 6.70 20.18
CA ILE A 76 -17.20 5.96 19.48
C ILE A 76 -17.46 4.65 20.21
N ASP A 77 -16.41 3.87 20.52
CA ASP A 77 -16.55 2.59 21.21
C ASP A 77 -17.17 2.75 22.61
N GLU A 78 -16.86 3.82 23.32
CA GLU A 78 -17.49 4.13 24.60
C GLU A 78 -18.99 4.42 24.47
N ARG A 79 -19.41 5.14 23.43
CA ARG A 79 -20.84 5.45 23.18
C ARG A 79 -21.64 4.23 22.72
N GLU A 80 -21.02 3.31 21.99
CA GLU A 80 -21.68 2.11 21.47
C GLU A 80 -21.86 1.01 22.54
N LYS A 81 -21.21 1.11 23.70
CA LYS A 81 -21.42 0.19 24.84
C LYS A 81 -22.80 0.40 25.46
N ASP A 82 -23.72 -0.53 25.20
CA ASP A 82 -25.06 -0.56 25.79
C ASP A 82 -24.97 -0.72 27.33
N PRO A 83 -25.55 0.20 28.15
CA PRO A 83 -25.55 0.10 29.61
C PRO A 83 -26.17 -1.21 30.15
N LYS A 84 -26.95 -1.95 29.34
CA LYS A 84 -27.55 -3.23 29.75
C LYS A 84 -26.59 -4.43 29.71
N GLN A 85 -25.48 -4.37 28.98
CA GLN A 85 -24.51 -5.49 28.93
C GLN A 85 -23.58 -5.56 30.14
N GLN A 86 -23.47 -4.48 30.93
CA GLN A 86 -22.64 -4.45 32.14
C GLN A 86 -23.14 -5.39 33.24
N ASN A 87 -24.45 -5.68 33.31
CA ASN A 87 -25.02 -6.51 34.38
C ASN A 87 -24.92 -8.02 34.14
N GLN A 88 -24.69 -8.49 32.91
CA GLN A 88 -24.56 -9.93 32.64
C GLN A 88 -23.09 -10.41 32.73
N GLN A 89 -22.11 -9.58 32.38
CA GLN A 89 -20.69 -9.93 32.55
C GLN A 89 -20.21 -9.88 34.01
N LYS A 90 -20.92 -9.15 34.89
CA LYS A 90 -20.59 -9.10 36.32
C LYS A 90 -21.00 -10.35 37.12
N ILE A 91 -21.87 -11.20 36.59
CA ILE A 91 -22.38 -12.40 37.30
C ILE A 91 -21.59 -13.67 36.94
N GLN A 92 -20.81 -13.68 35.86
CA GLN A 92 -20.00 -14.86 35.46
C GLN A 92 -18.50 -14.78 35.79
N ASN A 93 -17.99 -13.62 36.23
CA ASN A 93 -16.55 -13.42 36.47
C ASN A 93 -16.15 -13.37 37.96
N SER A 94 -16.98 -13.89 38.88
CA SER A 94 -16.68 -13.92 40.32
C SER A 94 -15.64 -14.96 40.76
N GLU A 95 -14.99 -15.69 39.84
CA GLU A 95 -14.00 -16.73 40.20
C GLU A 95 -12.67 -16.69 39.43
N LYS A 96 -12.33 -15.57 38.76
CA LYS A 96 -10.97 -15.40 38.20
C LYS A 96 -10.41 -14.02 38.51
N GLU A 97 -10.16 -13.77 39.78
CA GLU A 97 -9.12 -12.83 40.18
C GLU A 97 -7.76 -13.47 39.90
N ASN A 98 -7.08 -13.00 38.85
CA ASN A 98 -5.66 -12.63 38.90
C ASN A 98 -5.21 -12.07 37.54
N ASN A 99 -4.95 -10.76 37.54
CA ASN A 99 -4.13 -10.00 36.59
C ASN A 99 -4.52 -10.00 35.10
N SER A 100 -5.49 -9.17 34.76
CA SER A 100 -5.40 -8.28 33.58
C SER A 100 -6.38 -7.12 33.79
N GLU A 101 -5.89 -5.88 33.68
CA GLU A 101 -6.76 -4.71 33.55
C GLU A 101 -7.66 -4.95 32.33
N ALA A 102 -8.91 -5.35 32.56
CA ALA A 102 -9.93 -5.49 31.54
C ALA A 102 -10.42 -4.09 31.12
N GLY A 103 -9.50 -3.25 30.66
CA GLY A 103 -9.82 -2.12 29.82
C GLY A 103 -10.19 -2.64 28.44
N THR A 104 -11.24 -2.09 27.85
CA THR A 104 -11.52 -2.28 26.42
C THR A 104 -10.24 -1.95 25.65
N GLU A 105 -9.79 -2.85 24.77
CA GLU A 105 -8.60 -2.60 23.96
C GLU A 105 -8.81 -1.29 23.17
N ARG A 106 -7.89 -0.34 23.34
CA ARG A 106 -7.97 0.96 22.68
C ARG A 106 -7.84 0.79 21.17
N PHE A 107 -8.51 1.66 20.42
CA PHE A 107 -8.40 1.68 18.98
C PHE A 107 -6.95 1.89 18.54
N LYS A 108 -6.49 1.06 17.60
CA LYS A 108 -5.12 1.11 17.07
C LYS A 108 -5.10 1.85 15.74
N VAL A 109 -4.54 3.05 15.74
CA VAL A 109 -4.44 3.90 14.54
C VAL A 109 -3.47 3.29 13.54
N ALA A 110 -3.88 3.16 12.28
CA ALA A 110 -2.97 2.70 11.23
C ALA A 110 -1.85 3.73 10.95
N ARG A 111 -0.63 3.23 10.86
CA ARG A 111 0.60 3.97 10.53
C ARG A 111 1.09 3.65 9.13
N TYR A 112 0.84 2.44 8.65
CA TYR A 112 1.14 2.01 7.30
C TYR A 112 0.12 1.00 6.78
N VAL A 113 0.07 0.88 5.46
CA VAL A 113 -0.63 -0.20 4.76
C VAL A 113 0.42 -0.99 4.00
N SER A 114 0.41 -2.32 4.17
CA SER A 114 1.33 -3.21 3.48
C SER A 114 0.60 -4.07 2.47
N TYR A 115 1.23 -4.26 1.31
CA TYR A 115 0.81 -5.22 0.29
C TYR A 115 1.87 -6.31 0.19
N ASN A 116 1.45 -7.54 -0.13
CA ASN A 116 2.41 -8.54 -0.54
C ASN A 116 3.06 -8.07 -1.86
N TYR A 117 4.39 -8.02 -1.89
CA TYR A 117 5.10 -7.47 -3.04
C TYR A 117 4.80 -8.19 -4.36
N LYS A 118 4.67 -9.52 -4.31
CA LYS A 118 4.35 -10.33 -5.50
C LYS A 118 2.93 -10.04 -5.99
N ASP A 119 1.97 -10.04 -5.08
CA ASP A 119 0.57 -9.68 -5.36
C ASP A 119 0.43 -8.28 -5.96
N LEU A 120 1.17 -7.29 -5.43
CA LEU A 120 1.16 -5.93 -5.99
C LEU A 120 1.65 -5.92 -7.44
N LYS A 121 2.71 -6.66 -7.78
CA LYS A 121 3.19 -6.77 -9.17
C LYS A 121 2.16 -7.46 -10.07
N GLU A 122 1.51 -8.52 -9.59
CA GLU A 122 0.46 -9.22 -10.33
C GLU A 122 -0.74 -8.29 -10.60
N TYR A 123 -1.11 -7.48 -9.62
CA TYR A 123 -2.15 -6.45 -9.77
C TYR A 123 -1.78 -5.39 -10.81
N LEU A 124 -0.54 -4.87 -10.78
CA LEU A 124 -0.06 -3.90 -11.77
C LEU A 124 -0.10 -4.49 -13.20
N ALA A 125 0.37 -5.72 -13.37
CA ALA A 125 0.30 -6.41 -14.67
C ALA A 125 -1.16 -6.66 -15.12
N TYR A 126 -2.05 -6.99 -14.18
CA TYR A 126 -3.47 -7.20 -14.46
C TYR A 126 -4.13 -5.93 -14.99
N ILE A 127 -3.98 -4.78 -14.32
CA ILE A 127 -4.63 -3.53 -14.75
C ILE A 127 -4.05 -2.99 -16.07
N GLU A 128 -2.75 -3.19 -16.32
CA GLU A 128 -2.13 -2.88 -17.61
C GLU A 128 -2.75 -3.72 -18.74
N ASN A 129 -2.96 -5.01 -18.50
CA ASN A 129 -3.61 -5.89 -19.46
C ASN A 129 -5.08 -5.53 -19.69
N GLU A 130 -5.82 -5.18 -18.64
CA GLU A 130 -7.21 -4.72 -18.75
C GLU A 130 -7.34 -3.44 -19.61
N ALA A 131 -6.44 -2.48 -19.43
CA ALA A 131 -6.38 -1.28 -20.26
C ALA A 131 -6.01 -1.61 -21.71
N LYS A 132 -4.97 -2.41 -21.92
CA LYS A 132 -4.50 -2.81 -23.26
C LYS A 132 -5.57 -3.54 -24.06
N LEU A 133 -6.29 -4.48 -23.43
CA LEU A 133 -7.40 -5.20 -24.07
C LEU A 133 -8.54 -4.26 -24.50
N SER A 134 -8.70 -3.14 -23.80
CA SER A 134 -9.68 -2.10 -24.11
C SER A 134 -9.17 -1.07 -25.12
N GLY A 135 -7.92 -1.19 -25.60
CA GLY A 135 -7.30 -0.21 -26.49
C GLY A 135 -6.86 1.07 -25.78
N GLU A 136 -6.66 1.02 -24.46
CA GLU A 136 -6.29 2.17 -23.63
C GLU A 136 -4.90 1.99 -23.01
N GLU A 137 -4.33 3.10 -22.56
CA GLU A 137 -3.10 3.15 -21.79
C GLU A 137 -3.35 3.81 -20.43
N LEU A 138 -2.70 3.29 -19.39
CA LEU A 138 -2.78 3.85 -18.05
C LEU A 138 -1.99 5.15 -17.97
N THR A 139 -2.55 6.18 -17.34
CA THR A 139 -1.91 7.48 -17.21
C THR A 139 -1.42 7.78 -15.80
N THR A 140 -2.25 7.51 -14.79
CA THR A 140 -1.90 7.72 -13.38
C THR A 140 -2.44 6.60 -12.51
N MET A 141 -1.95 6.54 -11.28
CA MET A 141 -2.51 5.72 -10.21
C MET A 141 -3.01 6.64 -9.10
N ARG A 142 -4.29 6.56 -8.78
CA ARG A 142 -4.89 7.29 -7.66
C ARG A 142 -4.86 6.45 -6.40
N PHE A 143 -4.43 7.06 -5.30
CA PHE A 143 -4.45 6.48 -3.97
C PHE A 143 -5.50 7.22 -3.13
N TYR A 144 -6.56 6.52 -2.75
CA TYR A 144 -7.64 7.07 -1.92
C TYR A 144 -7.42 6.69 -0.47
N PHE A 145 -7.51 7.66 0.44
CA PHE A 145 -7.63 7.37 1.87
C PHE A 145 -9.06 6.91 2.18
N ALA A 146 -9.18 5.77 2.84
CA ALA A 146 -10.46 5.17 3.18
C ALA A 146 -10.44 4.61 4.60
N ASN A 147 -11.58 4.12 5.06
CA ASN A 147 -11.73 3.40 6.32
C ASN A 147 -12.47 2.10 6.06
N TYR A 148 -12.11 1.03 6.77
CA TYR A 148 -12.92 -0.17 6.80
C TYR A 148 -14.27 0.10 7.45
N ALA A 149 -15.29 -0.69 7.06
CA ALA A 149 -16.63 -0.55 7.60
C ALA A 149 -16.67 -0.74 9.13
N ASN A 150 -17.59 -0.05 9.80
CA ASN A 150 -17.91 -0.29 11.21
C ASN A 150 -18.86 -1.50 11.36
N GLU A 151 -18.50 -2.63 10.76
CA GLU A 151 -19.31 -3.84 10.72
C GLU A 151 -18.44 -5.05 11.05
N LYS A 152 -19.04 -6.14 11.56
CA LYS A 152 -18.28 -7.38 11.82
C LYS A 152 -17.98 -8.16 10.55
N LYS A 153 -18.85 -8.07 9.55
CA LYS A 153 -18.78 -8.79 8.29
C LYS A 153 -19.31 -7.93 7.17
N TYR A 154 -18.70 -8.03 6.00
CA TYR A 154 -19.25 -7.48 4.77
C TYR A 154 -20.52 -8.24 4.36
N LYS A 155 -21.29 -7.68 3.40
CA LYS A 155 -22.50 -8.31 2.84
C LYS A 155 -22.25 -9.72 2.28
N ASN A 156 -21.04 -10.01 1.83
CA ASN A 156 -20.60 -11.32 1.33
C ASN A 156 -20.23 -12.32 2.46
N GLY A 157 -20.37 -11.93 3.73
CA GLY A 157 -20.08 -12.77 4.90
C GLY A 157 -18.62 -12.81 5.33
N LYS A 158 -17.68 -12.22 4.57
CA LYS A 158 -16.26 -12.12 4.95
C LYS A 158 -16.12 -11.20 6.17
N PRO A 159 -15.27 -11.53 7.16
CA PRO A 159 -15.04 -10.66 8.30
C PRO A 159 -14.38 -9.35 7.87
N VAL A 160 -14.77 -8.24 8.51
CA VAL A 160 -14.05 -6.97 8.38
C VAL A 160 -12.84 -7.04 9.31
N GLN A 161 -11.65 -7.06 8.72
CA GLN A 161 -10.42 -6.99 9.49
C GLN A 161 -10.19 -5.53 9.89
N HIS A 162 -10.03 -5.28 11.18
CA HIS A 162 -9.82 -3.95 11.77
C HIS A 162 -10.92 -2.91 11.41
N PRO A 163 -12.15 -3.06 11.95
CA PRO A 163 -13.23 -2.11 11.72
C PRO A 163 -12.81 -0.65 11.97
N ARG A 164 -13.29 0.27 11.13
CA ARG A 164 -12.98 1.71 11.15
C ARG A 164 -11.53 2.09 10.92
N GLN A 165 -10.59 1.15 10.89
CA GLN A 165 -9.19 1.45 10.66
C GLN A 165 -8.97 2.06 9.27
N ASN A 166 -8.08 3.06 9.19
CA ASN A 166 -7.72 3.67 7.92
C ASN A 166 -7.03 2.65 7.02
N THR A 167 -7.33 2.71 5.73
CA THR A 167 -6.69 1.94 4.66
C THR A 167 -6.48 2.83 3.42
N ILE A 168 -5.87 2.28 2.38
CA ILE A 168 -5.75 2.93 1.07
C ILE A 168 -6.38 2.06 -0.02
N MET A 169 -7.06 2.71 -0.98
CA MET A 169 -7.49 2.07 -2.22
C MET A 169 -6.68 2.59 -3.38
N MET A 170 -6.31 1.70 -4.30
CA MET A 170 -5.54 2.03 -5.51
C MET A 170 -6.44 1.88 -6.72
N SER A 171 -6.54 2.91 -7.56
CA SER A 171 -7.30 2.85 -8.80
C SER A 171 -6.48 3.43 -9.96
N PRO A 172 -6.26 2.67 -11.03
CA PRO A 172 -5.62 3.21 -12.23
C PRO A 172 -6.54 4.20 -12.94
N THR A 173 -5.93 5.09 -13.71
CA THR A 173 -6.67 6.01 -14.58
C THR A 173 -6.30 5.83 -16.03
N VAL A 174 -7.24 6.18 -16.90
CA VAL A 174 -7.02 6.40 -18.32
C VAL A 174 -7.38 7.84 -18.66
N ASN A 175 -6.68 8.44 -19.62
CA ASN A 175 -7.01 9.79 -20.06
C ASN A 175 -8.08 9.74 -21.16
N LYS A 176 -9.22 10.37 -20.90
CA LYS A 176 -10.27 10.59 -21.90
C LYS A 176 -10.60 12.07 -21.95
N ASP A 177 -10.57 12.61 -23.17
CA ASP A 177 -10.87 14.03 -23.43
C ASP A 177 -10.00 14.99 -22.60
N GLY A 178 -8.72 14.64 -22.39
CA GLY A 178 -7.77 15.45 -21.63
C GLY A 178 -7.91 15.32 -20.11
N THR A 179 -8.81 14.48 -19.60
CA THR A 179 -9.04 14.27 -18.18
C THR A 179 -8.77 12.82 -17.79
N ASP A 180 -8.06 12.62 -16.68
CA ASP A 180 -7.86 11.28 -16.14
C ASP A 180 -9.10 10.80 -15.40
N HIS A 181 -9.53 9.58 -15.72
CA HIS A 181 -10.68 8.93 -15.11
C HIS A 181 -10.31 7.56 -14.57
N ILE A 182 -10.77 7.26 -13.35
CA ILE A 182 -10.81 5.88 -12.89
C ILE A 182 -11.85 5.11 -13.70
N PHE A 183 -11.66 3.80 -13.83
CA PHE A 183 -12.51 2.96 -14.68
C PHE A 183 -12.64 1.57 -14.09
N TYR A 184 -13.60 0.79 -14.59
CA TYR A 184 -13.53 -0.67 -14.56
C TYR A 184 -13.70 -1.17 -16.00
N THR A 185 -13.61 -2.47 -16.23
CA THR A 185 -13.82 -3.02 -17.56
C THR A 185 -14.97 -4.01 -17.61
N ASP A 186 -15.64 -4.08 -18.76
CA ASP A 186 -16.61 -5.11 -19.07
C ASP A 186 -16.43 -5.63 -20.50
N ASP A 187 -17.09 -6.74 -20.81
CA ASP A 187 -17.11 -7.26 -22.17
C ASP A 187 -18.26 -6.56 -22.92
N ALA A 188 -17.98 -5.94 -24.06
CA ALA A 188 -18.98 -5.33 -24.94
C ALA A 188 -19.76 -6.42 -25.69
N GLU A 189 -20.87 -6.04 -26.36
CA GLU A 189 -21.72 -6.98 -27.12
C GLU A 189 -20.97 -7.77 -28.20
N ASP A 190 -19.88 -7.21 -28.74
CA ASP A 190 -19.00 -7.85 -29.72
C ASP A 190 -17.92 -8.75 -29.08
N GLY A 191 -17.98 -8.94 -27.77
CA GLY A 191 -17.03 -9.73 -26.97
C GLY A 191 -15.71 -9.03 -26.70
N LYS A 192 -15.50 -7.80 -27.17
CA LYS A 192 -14.27 -7.04 -26.89
C LYS A 192 -14.31 -6.42 -25.50
N ARG A 193 -13.13 -6.27 -24.90
CA ARG A 193 -13.01 -5.52 -23.65
C ARG A 193 -13.29 -4.05 -23.88
N ARG A 194 -14.04 -3.43 -22.98
CA ARG A 194 -14.34 -2.00 -22.99
C ARG A 194 -14.14 -1.43 -21.59
N ILE A 195 -13.67 -0.18 -21.53
CA ILE A 195 -13.65 0.59 -20.29
C ILE A 195 -15.03 1.18 -19.98
N VAL A 196 -15.37 1.25 -18.71
CA VAL A 196 -16.49 2.05 -18.20
C VAL A 196 -15.91 3.07 -17.25
N LEU A 197 -16.03 4.35 -17.61
CA LEU A 197 -15.49 5.44 -16.82
C LEU A 197 -16.30 5.64 -15.54
N LEU A 198 -15.59 5.89 -14.44
CA LEU A 198 -16.16 6.15 -13.13
C LEU A 198 -15.98 7.61 -12.72
N ASP A 199 -16.93 8.12 -11.95
CA ASP A 199 -16.80 9.40 -11.22
C ASP A 199 -16.03 9.21 -9.91
N ASP A 200 -15.77 10.31 -9.20
CA ASP A 200 -14.99 10.28 -7.95
C ASP A 200 -15.73 9.56 -6.79
N ASN A 201 -17.00 9.22 -6.97
CA ASN A 201 -17.79 8.40 -6.06
C ASN A 201 -17.88 6.93 -6.53
N PHE A 202 -17.03 6.52 -7.48
CA PHE A 202 -16.96 5.17 -8.05
C PHE A 202 -18.26 4.72 -8.75
N ASN A 203 -19.07 5.66 -9.24
CA ASN A 203 -20.25 5.35 -10.05
C ASN A 203 -19.94 5.49 -11.55
N PRO A 204 -20.54 4.68 -12.43
CA PRO A 204 -20.45 4.91 -13.86
C PRO A 204 -20.85 6.33 -14.24
N ARG A 205 -20.04 6.99 -15.07
CA ARG A 205 -20.36 8.34 -15.55
C ARG A 205 -21.65 8.31 -16.37
N LYS A 206 -22.37 9.44 -16.37
CA LYS A 206 -23.59 9.58 -17.17
C LYS A 206 -23.27 9.36 -18.65
N GLY A 207 -24.04 8.47 -19.30
CA GLY A 207 -23.88 8.14 -20.71
C GLY A 207 -22.98 6.93 -20.97
N GLU A 208 -22.31 6.39 -19.96
CA GLU A 208 -21.60 5.12 -20.08
C GLU A 208 -22.58 3.97 -20.34
N LYS A 209 -22.24 3.11 -21.29
CA LYS A 209 -22.99 1.88 -21.54
C LYS A 209 -22.59 0.87 -20.48
N VAL A 210 -23.45 0.66 -19.50
CA VAL A 210 -23.22 -0.29 -18.40
C VAL A 210 -24.01 -1.57 -18.68
N ASN A 211 -23.32 -2.71 -18.77
CA ASN A 211 -24.01 -4.00 -18.73
C ASN A 211 -24.71 -4.16 -17.38
N GLN A 212 -25.96 -4.65 -17.39
CA GLN A 212 -26.80 -4.70 -16.18
C GLN A 212 -26.11 -5.54 -15.09
N MET A 213 -25.59 -4.85 -14.08
CA MET A 213 -24.83 -5.45 -13.00
C MET A 213 -25.82 -6.04 -12.00
N ASP A 214 -25.98 -7.36 -11.99
CA ASP A 214 -26.68 -7.99 -10.88
C ASP A 214 -25.83 -7.79 -9.62
N SER A 215 -26.33 -7.06 -8.63
CA SER A 215 -25.53 -6.57 -7.50
C SER A 215 -24.90 -7.68 -6.65
N ASN A 216 -25.35 -8.92 -6.86
CA ASN A 216 -24.87 -10.12 -6.20
C ASN A 216 -23.68 -10.79 -6.90
N THR A 217 -23.36 -10.40 -8.15
CA THR A 217 -22.29 -11.01 -8.95
C THR A 217 -21.13 -10.03 -9.13
N LYS A 218 -20.59 -9.55 -8.01
CA LYS A 218 -19.30 -8.84 -8.01
C LYS A 218 -18.20 -9.88 -8.01
N ASN A 219 -17.56 -10.09 -9.16
CA ASN A 219 -16.35 -10.87 -9.23
C ASN A 219 -15.20 -10.03 -8.65
N GLU A 220 -15.03 -10.09 -7.32
CA GLU A 220 -13.74 -9.84 -6.70
C GLU A 220 -12.76 -10.84 -7.33
N ALA A 221 -11.68 -10.35 -7.95
CA ALA A 221 -10.69 -11.22 -8.60
C ALA A 221 -10.14 -12.17 -7.53
N SER A 222 -10.61 -13.41 -7.55
CA SER A 222 -10.24 -14.41 -6.56
C SER A 222 -8.81 -14.86 -6.84
N PHE A 223 -7.88 -14.48 -5.98
CA PHE A 223 -6.50 -14.98 -5.99
C PHE A 223 -6.48 -16.46 -5.58
N LEU A 224 -6.69 -17.36 -6.54
CA LEU A 224 -6.34 -18.77 -6.40
C LEU A 224 -5.54 -19.22 -7.64
N PRO A 225 -4.28 -19.67 -7.46
CA PRO A 225 -3.51 -20.24 -8.55
C PRO A 225 -3.96 -21.69 -8.76
N GLY A 226 -4.65 -21.94 -9.88
CA GLY A 226 -4.82 -23.29 -10.42
C GLY A 226 -6.28 -23.73 -10.64
N PHE A 227 -6.51 -24.21 -11.86
CA PHE A 227 -7.63 -25.00 -12.34
C PHE A 227 -8.87 -24.23 -12.80
N PHE A 228 -8.98 -24.13 -14.12
CA PHE A 228 -10.20 -23.89 -14.88
C PHE A 228 -11.41 -24.56 -14.21
N SER A 229 -12.27 -23.77 -13.58
CA SER A 229 -13.62 -24.21 -13.27
C SER A 229 -14.52 -23.62 -14.35
N SER A 230 -14.91 -24.48 -15.29
CA SER A 230 -15.96 -24.22 -16.26
C SER A 230 -17.29 -24.10 -15.51
N SER A 231 -17.51 -22.94 -14.88
CA SER A 231 -18.83 -22.50 -14.49
C SER A 231 -19.22 -21.37 -15.44
N ASN A 232 -20.39 -21.50 -16.06
CA ASN A 232 -20.95 -20.53 -16.99
C ASN A 232 -21.13 -19.19 -16.28
N ALA A 233 -20.09 -18.36 -16.24
CA ALA A 233 -20.22 -16.95 -15.93
C ALA A 233 -21.05 -16.32 -17.06
N PRO A 234 -21.98 -15.40 -16.75
CA PRO A 234 -22.73 -14.70 -17.79
C PRO A 234 -21.75 -14.06 -18.78
N PHE A 235 -22.08 -14.12 -20.06
CA PHE A 235 -21.23 -13.76 -21.20
C PHE A 235 -20.73 -12.30 -21.23
N PHE A 236 -20.99 -11.50 -20.18
CA PHE A 236 -20.54 -10.12 -20.02
C PHE A 236 -20.19 -9.88 -18.54
N ALA A 237 -18.94 -10.09 -18.15
CA ALA A 237 -18.53 -9.99 -16.75
C ALA A 237 -17.80 -8.66 -16.48
N ALA A 238 -18.31 -7.87 -15.53
CA ALA A 238 -17.61 -6.70 -15.03
C ALA A 238 -16.36 -7.11 -14.22
N ARG A 239 -15.26 -6.41 -14.43
CA ARG A 239 -13.97 -6.65 -13.79
C ARG A 239 -13.48 -5.35 -13.16
N SER A 240 -13.38 -5.35 -11.82
CA SER A 240 -12.86 -4.20 -11.08
C SER A 240 -11.37 -4.05 -11.36
N THR A 241 -10.91 -2.80 -11.45
CA THR A 241 -9.49 -2.45 -11.51
C THR A 241 -9.04 -1.74 -10.23
N THR A 242 -9.93 -1.52 -9.26
CA THR A 242 -9.58 -0.90 -7.96
C THR A 242 -9.23 -1.98 -6.94
N LYS A 243 -8.06 -1.86 -6.28
CA LYS A 243 -7.59 -2.79 -5.24
C LYS A 243 -7.65 -2.16 -3.84
N ASN A 244 -8.13 -2.93 -2.87
CA ASN A 244 -8.13 -2.63 -1.43
C ASN A 244 -7.92 -3.94 -0.66
N GLU A 245 -6.69 -4.46 -0.67
CA GLU A 245 -6.31 -5.68 0.05
C GLU A 245 -5.03 -5.51 0.86
N GLY A 246 -4.65 -4.26 1.13
CA GLY A 246 -3.51 -3.98 2.00
C GLY A 246 -3.87 -4.25 3.46
N SER A 247 -2.95 -4.85 4.22
CA SER A 247 -3.09 -4.99 5.67
C SER A 247 -2.64 -3.71 6.35
N SER A 248 -3.56 -3.07 7.07
CA SER A 248 -3.30 -1.85 7.82
C SER A 248 -2.75 -2.20 9.20
N HIS A 249 -1.67 -1.55 9.60
CA HIS A 249 -0.97 -1.87 10.83
C HIS A 249 -0.65 -0.61 11.65
N PRO A 250 -0.59 -0.72 12.98
CA PRO A 250 -0.22 0.36 13.88
C PRO A 250 1.29 0.63 13.94
#